data_AF-A0A8U0QA29-F1
#
_entry.id   AF-A0A8U0QA29-F1
#
_cell.length_a   1.000
_cell.length_b   1.000
_cell.length_c   1.000
_cell.angle_alpha   90.00
_cell.angle_beta   90.00
_cell.angle_gamma   90.00
#
_symmetry.space_group_name_H-M   'P 1'
#
loop_
_entity.id
_entity.type
_entity.pdbx_description
1 polymer ?
#
loop_
_entity_poly.entity_id
_entity_poly.type
_entity_poly.pdbx_seq_one_letter_code
_entity_poly.pdbx_strand_id
1 'polypeptide(L)'
;MQYTQGGPLLDITMELGELEEVHLPHFVCLGTNPSLRNEMKILHVEEHGVSLEEVHEVTRFHAKILHPKFSLISVILSYIFSWNVDVHCELMLYLTVKRETLISRLYLFPWNPGQIQAVEQQEKSQGSSRILISRPEQSFKLNSSIRLNIPCSTSINPQKIHLIQRDTTPSFFRAVVKMTGIDIEMELFSDDERTVWKEKVSQDEYITDTRSTSAVLGAGGPAESSLTGSPEHQLRSVRTKFVNQVSKAVLNGLLDGLLQHTVINQEEMESVKVIAERAEKARDIIDMVLRKGTESCSRMINLLGELDHCLCSQLQINSVGVPT
;
A
#
# COMPACT_ATOMS: atom_id res chain seq x y z
N MET A 1 36.22 -7.21 -14.47
CA MET A 1 35.12 -8.19 -14.61
C MET A 1 33.83 -7.41 -14.71
N GLN A 2 32.99 -7.68 -15.70
CA GLN A 2 31.69 -7.00 -15.81
C GLN A 2 30.68 -7.80 -14.96
N TYR A 3 30.02 -7.11 -14.04
CA TYR A 3 28.93 -7.63 -13.21
C TYR A 3 27.73 -6.70 -13.34
N THR A 4 26.53 -7.24 -13.16
CA THR A 4 25.28 -6.48 -13.11
C THR A 4 24.72 -6.55 -11.69
N GLN A 5 24.00 -5.52 -11.28
CA GLN A 5 23.31 -5.52 -9.99
C GLN A 5 22.23 -6.63 -9.96
N GLY A 6 22.19 -7.40 -8.88
CA GLY A 6 21.18 -8.44 -8.61
C GLY A 6 20.25 -8.10 -7.44
N GLY A 7 20.63 -7.14 -6.59
CA GLY A 7 19.83 -6.64 -5.46
C GLY A 7 20.21 -5.19 -5.09
N PRO A 8 19.53 -4.55 -4.13
CA PRO A 8 19.86 -3.20 -3.69
C PRO A 8 21.28 -3.13 -3.09
N LEU A 9 21.90 -1.94 -3.14
CA LEU A 9 23.10 -1.65 -2.36
C LEU A 9 22.64 -1.19 -0.97
N LEU A 10 23.13 -1.86 0.07
CA LEU A 10 22.73 -1.63 1.45
C LEU A 10 23.92 -1.16 2.29
N ASP A 11 23.66 -0.18 3.15
CA ASP A 11 24.58 0.23 4.22
C ASP A 11 24.13 -0.41 5.53
N ILE A 12 24.76 -1.54 5.88
CA ILE A 12 24.43 -2.30 7.08
C ILE A 12 25.50 -2.00 8.11
N THR A 13 25.08 -1.39 9.22
CA THR A 13 25.92 -1.13 10.40
C THR A 13 25.34 -1.87 11.60
N MET A 14 26.22 -2.41 12.43
CA MET A 14 25.84 -3.07 13.67
C MET A 14 26.37 -2.26 14.84
N GLU A 15 25.47 -1.83 15.73
CA GLU A 15 25.83 -0.98 16.87
C GLU A 15 26.40 -1.81 18.04
N LEU A 16 25.87 -3.02 18.27
CA LEU A 16 26.27 -3.92 19.35
C LEU A 16 26.10 -5.39 18.91
N GLY A 17 27.01 -6.26 19.38
CA GLY A 17 26.94 -7.72 19.18
C GLY A 17 27.82 -8.23 18.04
N GLU A 18 27.46 -9.41 17.51
CA GLU A 18 28.00 -10.00 16.29
C GLU A 18 26.84 -10.50 15.44
N LEU A 19 26.93 -10.35 14.12
CA LEU A 19 25.90 -10.80 13.18
C LEU A 19 26.33 -12.15 12.60
N GLU A 20 25.57 -13.20 12.90
CA GLU A 20 25.89 -14.55 12.41
C GLU A 20 25.45 -14.77 10.97
N GLU A 21 24.36 -14.14 10.56
CA GLU A 21 23.70 -14.43 9.29
C GLU A 21 22.94 -13.20 8.76
N VAL A 22 23.03 -12.96 7.45
CA VAL A 22 22.24 -11.93 6.76
C VAL A 22 21.59 -12.51 5.51
N HIS A 23 20.36 -12.10 5.27
CA HIS A 23 19.58 -12.39 4.06
C HIS A 23 19.48 -11.12 3.22
N LEU A 24 20.38 -10.98 2.25
CA LEU A 24 20.36 -9.86 1.33
C LEU A 24 19.33 -10.10 0.23
N PRO A 25 18.40 -9.17 -0.02
CA PRO A 25 17.38 -9.41 -1.03
C PRO A 25 17.96 -9.32 -2.45
N HIS A 26 17.37 -10.07 -3.38
CA HIS A 26 17.63 -9.97 -4.81
C HIS A 26 16.32 -10.01 -5.60
N PHE A 27 16.32 -9.42 -6.80
CA PHE A 27 15.16 -9.43 -7.70
C PHE A 27 15.25 -10.50 -8.79
N VAL A 28 16.35 -11.24 -8.88
CA VAL A 28 16.51 -12.32 -9.89
C VAL A 28 15.55 -13.48 -9.64
N CYS A 29 14.87 -13.93 -10.70
CA CYS A 29 13.99 -15.10 -10.67
C CYS A 29 14.79 -16.38 -10.95
N LEU A 30 14.89 -17.25 -9.95
CA LEU A 30 15.58 -18.54 -10.07
C LEU A 30 14.69 -19.67 -10.59
N GLY A 31 13.37 -19.43 -10.66
CA GLY A 31 12.41 -20.44 -11.11
C GLY A 31 12.55 -20.77 -12.59
N THR A 32 12.97 -19.80 -13.40
CA THR A 32 13.17 -19.99 -14.85
C THR A 32 14.57 -20.51 -15.19
N ASN A 33 15.57 -20.17 -14.37
CA ASN A 33 16.94 -20.67 -14.54
C ASN A 33 17.66 -20.89 -13.19
N PRO A 34 17.65 -22.11 -12.64
CA PRO A 34 18.31 -22.42 -11.37
C PRO A 34 19.84 -22.26 -11.40
N SER A 35 20.48 -22.32 -12.57
CA SER A 35 21.95 -22.20 -12.69
C SER A 35 22.48 -20.81 -12.33
N LEU A 36 21.62 -19.78 -12.38
CA LEU A 36 21.96 -18.41 -11.98
C LEU A 36 22.43 -18.30 -10.53
N ARG A 37 22.11 -19.28 -9.69
CA ARG A 37 22.60 -19.35 -8.30
C ARG A 37 24.13 -19.33 -8.23
N ASN A 38 24.80 -20.00 -9.17
CA ASN A 38 26.26 -20.10 -9.20
C ASN A 38 26.94 -18.83 -9.74
N GLU A 39 26.15 -17.92 -10.33
CA GLU A 39 26.62 -16.68 -10.94
C GLU A 39 26.45 -15.48 -10.01
N MET A 40 25.76 -15.67 -8.87
CA MET A 40 25.56 -14.65 -7.86
C MET A 40 26.78 -14.53 -6.96
N LYS A 41 27.20 -13.30 -6.72
CA LYS A 41 28.25 -12.95 -5.76
C LYS A 41 27.80 -11.80 -4.88
N ILE A 42 28.49 -11.65 -3.77
CA ILE A 42 28.32 -10.55 -2.85
C ILE A 42 29.39 -9.51 -3.18
N LEU A 43 28.96 -8.30 -3.48
CA LEU A 43 29.82 -7.14 -3.63
C LEU A 43 29.96 -6.45 -2.28
N HIS A 44 31.20 -6.21 -1.88
CA HIS A 44 31.55 -5.31 -0.79
C HIS A 44 32.21 -4.07 -1.37
N VAL A 45 31.71 -2.89 -1.01
CA VAL A 45 32.32 -1.60 -1.35
C VAL A 45 32.98 -1.04 -0.09
N GLU A 46 34.30 -0.95 -0.14
CA GLU A 46 35.19 -0.55 0.95
C GLU A 46 35.88 0.78 0.60
N GLU A 47 36.49 1.45 1.59
CA GLU A 47 37.14 2.77 1.40
C GLU A 47 38.19 2.77 0.26
N HIS A 48 38.90 1.65 0.08
CA HIS A 48 40.01 1.53 -0.87
C HIS A 48 39.70 0.65 -2.08
N GLY A 49 38.43 0.28 -2.32
CA GLY A 49 38.06 -0.49 -3.50
C GLY A 49 36.81 -1.35 -3.31
N VAL A 50 36.78 -2.46 -4.05
CA VAL A 50 35.68 -3.43 -4.01
C VAL A 50 36.24 -4.83 -3.82
N SER A 51 35.57 -5.64 -3.01
CA SER A 51 35.87 -7.06 -2.81
C SER A 51 34.64 -7.92 -3.12
N LEU A 52 34.87 -9.17 -3.51
CA LEU A 52 33.81 -10.12 -3.88
C LEU A 52 33.85 -11.33 -2.97
N GLU A 53 32.67 -11.72 -2.47
CA GLU A 53 32.47 -12.93 -1.67
C GLU A 53 31.49 -13.89 -2.38
N GLU A 54 31.71 -15.19 -2.21
CA GLU A 54 30.79 -16.21 -2.70
C GLU A 54 29.54 -16.30 -1.81
N VAL A 55 28.38 -16.47 -2.42
CA VAL A 55 27.12 -16.60 -1.66
C VAL A 55 27.10 -17.97 -0.97
N HIS A 56 26.70 -18.01 0.31
CA HIS A 56 26.60 -19.27 1.05
C HIS A 56 25.38 -20.08 0.64
N GLU A 57 24.23 -19.42 0.49
CA GLU A 57 23.00 -20.03 -0.01
C GLU A 57 22.19 -18.99 -0.77
N VAL A 58 21.59 -19.39 -1.89
CA VAL A 58 20.66 -18.53 -2.63
C VAL A 58 19.25 -19.11 -2.47
N THR A 59 18.30 -18.31 -1.99
CA THR A 59 16.88 -18.66 -1.89
C THR A 59 16.11 -18.03 -3.05
N ARG A 60 14.77 -18.10 -3.04
CA ARG A 60 13.96 -17.49 -4.12
C ARG A 60 14.08 -15.96 -4.17
N PHE A 61 14.30 -15.29 -3.04
CA PHE A 61 14.27 -13.83 -2.93
C PHE A 61 15.47 -13.24 -2.19
N HIS A 62 16.33 -14.08 -1.60
CA HIS A 62 17.45 -13.64 -0.78
C HIS A 62 18.70 -14.46 -1.06
N ALA A 63 19.86 -13.80 -1.04
CA ALA A 63 21.17 -14.39 -0.92
C ALA A 63 21.60 -14.36 0.55
N LYS A 64 21.95 -15.51 1.08
CA LYS A 64 22.39 -15.70 2.46
C LYS A 64 23.92 -15.61 2.53
N ILE A 65 24.39 -14.88 3.52
CA ILE A 65 25.79 -14.79 3.91
C ILE A 65 25.93 -15.09 5.40
N LEU A 66 27.04 -15.74 5.77
CA LEU A 66 27.37 -16.05 7.15
C LEU A 66 28.53 -15.17 7.60
N HIS A 67 28.47 -14.70 8.85
CA HIS A 67 29.49 -13.84 9.45
C HIS A 67 29.89 -12.65 8.55
N PRO A 68 28.91 -11.82 8.12
CA PRO A 68 29.16 -10.72 7.19
C PRO A 68 30.16 -9.72 7.75
N LYS A 69 30.95 -9.15 6.84
CA LYS A 69 31.74 -7.95 7.12
C LYS A 69 30.88 -6.71 6.90
N PHE A 70 31.08 -5.70 7.74
CA PHE A 70 30.38 -4.43 7.60
C PHE A 70 31.06 -3.58 6.53
N SER A 71 30.37 -3.45 5.40
CA SER A 71 30.68 -2.57 4.30
C SER A 71 29.37 -2.23 3.61
N LEU A 72 29.40 -1.29 2.68
CA LEU A 72 28.33 -1.22 1.68
C LEU A 72 28.29 -2.57 0.95
N ILE A 73 27.12 -3.20 0.87
CA ILE A 73 26.97 -4.59 0.45
C ILE A 73 25.82 -4.77 -0.54
N SER A 74 26.00 -5.60 -1.56
CA SER A 74 24.95 -5.88 -2.55
C SER A 74 25.11 -7.25 -3.21
N VAL A 75 24.01 -7.81 -3.70
CA VAL A 75 24.04 -9.01 -4.56
C VAL A 75 24.32 -8.56 -6.00
N ILE A 76 25.31 -9.17 -6.65
CA ILE A 76 25.65 -8.96 -8.06
C ILE A 76 25.60 -10.27 -8.84
N LEU A 77 25.42 -10.16 -10.16
CA LEU A 77 25.35 -11.27 -11.10
C LEU A 77 26.43 -11.12 -12.18
N SER A 78 27.04 -12.22 -12.61
CA SER A 78 28.02 -12.20 -13.71
C SER A 78 27.43 -11.69 -15.03
N TYR A 79 28.20 -10.89 -15.78
CA TYR A 79 27.71 -10.22 -17.01
C TYR A 79 27.37 -11.19 -18.15
N ILE A 80 28.07 -12.33 -18.24
CA ILE A 80 27.88 -13.30 -19.34
C ILE A 80 26.43 -13.80 -19.40
N PHE A 81 25.75 -13.89 -18.25
CA PHE A 81 24.36 -14.32 -18.16
C PHE A 81 23.35 -13.19 -17.93
N SER A 82 23.82 -11.95 -17.75
CA SER A 82 22.96 -10.80 -17.40
C SER A 82 21.98 -10.35 -18.49
N TRP A 83 22.13 -10.85 -19.73
CA TRP A 83 21.29 -10.45 -20.87
C TRP A 83 20.01 -11.27 -21.02
N ASN A 84 19.89 -12.39 -20.30
CA ASN A 84 18.73 -13.27 -20.35
C ASN A 84 18.32 -13.71 -18.95
N VAL A 85 18.02 -12.72 -18.12
CA VAL A 85 17.64 -12.91 -16.72
C VAL A 85 16.19 -12.50 -16.57
N ASP A 86 15.39 -13.37 -15.97
CA ASP A 86 14.07 -12.99 -15.53
C ASP A 86 14.14 -12.42 -14.12
N VAL A 87 13.36 -11.38 -13.86
CA VAL A 87 13.36 -10.64 -12.61
C VAL A 87 11.93 -10.49 -12.07
N HIS A 88 11.79 -10.56 -10.75
CA HIS A 88 10.57 -10.19 -10.06
C HIS A 88 10.45 -8.67 -10.03
N CYS A 89 9.28 -8.17 -10.43
CA CYS A 89 9.01 -6.74 -10.54
C CYS A 89 7.92 -6.30 -9.59
N GLU A 90 7.96 -5.03 -9.23
CA GLU A 90 6.91 -4.34 -8.50
C GLU A 90 6.08 -3.49 -9.47
N LEU A 91 4.76 -3.45 -9.24
CA LEU A 91 3.83 -2.55 -9.91
C LEU A 91 3.19 -1.63 -8.89
N MET A 92 3.26 -0.33 -9.14
CA MET A 92 2.59 0.67 -8.29
C MET A 92 1.71 1.56 -9.14
N LEU A 93 0.40 1.54 -8.86
CA LEU A 93 -0.57 2.37 -9.54
C LEU A 93 -0.97 3.58 -8.68
N TYR A 94 -0.81 4.76 -9.26
CA TYR A 94 -1.30 6.01 -8.69
C TYR A 94 -2.30 6.67 -9.62
N LEU A 95 -3.39 7.16 -9.05
CA LEU A 95 -4.45 7.84 -9.77
C LEU A 95 -4.59 9.28 -9.30
N THR A 96 -4.90 10.18 -10.23
CA THR A 96 -5.28 11.56 -9.95
C THR A 96 -6.54 11.91 -10.74
N VAL A 97 -7.63 12.20 -10.03
CA VAL A 97 -8.87 12.68 -10.63
C VAL A 97 -8.80 14.21 -10.79
N LYS A 98 -9.06 14.69 -12.01
CA LYS A 98 -9.16 16.11 -12.34
C LYS A 98 -10.40 16.36 -13.19
N ARG A 99 -11.46 16.88 -12.56
CA ARG A 99 -12.76 17.16 -13.21
C ARG A 99 -13.31 15.89 -13.88
N GLU A 100 -13.24 15.81 -15.21
CA GLU A 100 -13.74 14.70 -16.03
C GLU A 100 -12.61 13.83 -16.59
N THR A 101 -11.40 13.99 -16.07
CA THR A 101 -10.20 13.30 -16.53
C THR A 101 -9.51 12.60 -15.37
N LEU A 102 -9.19 11.33 -15.59
CA LEU A 102 -8.33 10.55 -14.72
C LEU A 102 -6.92 10.49 -15.32
N ILE A 103 -5.92 10.80 -14.51
CA ILE A 103 -4.51 10.61 -14.84
C ILE A 103 -4.03 9.41 -14.04
N SER A 104 -3.63 8.36 -14.76
CA SER A 104 -3.00 7.18 -14.19
C SER A 104 -1.48 7.26 -14.36
N ARG A 105 -0.74 6.89 -13.31
CA ARG A 105 0.70 6.66 -13.32
C ARG A 105 0.97 5.25 -12.84
N LEU A 106 1.33 4.36 -13.77
CA LEU A 106 1.68 2.98 -13.48
C LEU A 106 3.20 2.83 -13.54
N TYR A 107 3.82 2.63 -12.37
CA TYR A 107 5.25 2.38 -12.22
C TYR A 107 5.53 0.89 -12.36
N LEU A 108 6.61 0.55 -13.07
CA LEU A 108 7.11 -0.83 -13.21
C LEU A 108 8.63 -0.83 -13.07
N PHE A 109 9.13 -1.64 -12.14
CA PHE A 109 10.57 -1.76 -11.89
C PHE A 109 10.91 -3.08 -11.20
N PRO A 110 12.16 -3.59 -11.33
CA PRO A 110 12.61 -4.75 -10.57
C PRO A 110 12.47 -4.50 -9.07
N TRP A 111 12.10 -5.51 -8.29
CA TRP A 111 11.82 -5.32 -6.86
C TRP A 111 13.01 -4.67 -6.15
N ASN A 112 12.78 -3.48 -5.58
CA ASN A 112 13.78 -2.70 -4.88
C ASN A 112 13.09 -1.79 -3.84
N PRO A 113 13.32 -2.00 -2.53
CA PRO A 113 12.70 -1.20 -1.47
C PRO A 113 12.96 0.30 -1.59
N GLY A 114 14.17 0.69 -2.00
CA GLY A 114 14.53 2.10 -2.19
C GLY A 114 13.73 2.76 -3.30
N GLN A 115 13.43 2.05 -4.39
CA GLN A 115 12.57 2.56 -5.46
C GLN A 115 11.11 2.66 -5.03
N ILE A 116 10.60 1.69 -4.27
CA ILE A 116 9.24 1.75 -3.69
C ILE A 116 9.11 3.03 -2.86
N GLN A 117 10.06 3.27 -1.94
CA GLN A 117 10.08 4.46 -1.09
C GLN A 117 10.17 5.76 -1.91
N ALA A 118 11.01 5.79 -2.95
CA ALA A 118 11.16 6.96 -3.82
C ALA A 118 9.85 7.29 -4.57
N VAL A 119 9.13 6.28 -5.06
CA VAL A 119 7.82 6.46 -5.71
C VAL A 119 6.80 6.99 -4.72
N GLU A 120 6.73 6.41 -3.51
CA GLU A 120 5.80 6.86 -2.47
C GLU A 120 6.02 8.32 -2.08
N GLN A 121 7.27 8.75 -1.90
CA GLN A 121 7.62 10.13 -1.59
C GLN A 121 7.25 11.08 -2.74
N GLN A 122 7.54 10.69 -3.98
CA GLN A 122 7.20 11.48 -5.16
C GLN A 122 5.70 11.69 -5.29
N GLU A 123 4.89 10.64 -5.19
CA GLU A 123 3.44 10.73 -5.38
C GLU A 123 2.74 11.43 -4.20
N LYS A 124 3.28 11.32 -2.98
CA LYS A 124 2.82 12.09 -1.82
C LYS A 124 2.89 13.60 -2.08
N SER A 125 3.94 14.08 -2.76
CA SER A 125 4.07 15.49 -3.13
C SER A 125 3.08 15.95 -4.21
N GLN A 126 2.57 15.02 -5.02
CA GLN A 126 1.65 15.29 -6.13
C GLN A 126 0.17 15.20 -5.74
N GLY A 127 -0.14 14.75 -4.52
CA GLY A 127 -1.52 14.56 -4.04
C GLY A 127 -2.26 13.44 -4.78
N SER A 128 -1.53 12.42 -5.25
CA SER A 128 -2.09 11.29 -5.98
C SER A 128 -2.44 10.13 -5.04
N SER A 129 -3.53 9.44 -5.34
CA SER A 129 -4.00 8.30 -4.52
C SER A 129 -3.38 7.00 -5.02
N ARG A 130 -2.80 6.21 -4.11
CA ARG A 130 -2.32 4.86 -4.42
C ARG A 130 -3.53 3.92 -4.53
N ILE A 131 -3.58 3.16 -5.61
CA ILE A 131 -4.56 2.08 -5.81
C ILE A 131 -3.85 0.75 -5.60
N LEU A 132 -4.48 -0.13 -4.83
CA LEU A 132 -3.96 -1.49 -4.65
C LEU A 132 -4.27 -2.31 -5.89
N ILE A 133 -3.24 -2.90 -6.46
CA ILE A 133 -3.32 -3.79 -7.61
C ILE A 133 -2.59 -5.09 -7.30
N SER A 134 -2.93 -6.15 -8.02
CA SER A 134 -2.24 -7.43 -7.96
C SER A 134 -0.79 -7.26 -8.42
N ARG A 135 0.10 -7.99 -7.74
CA ARG A 135 1.48 -8.12 -8.18
C ARG A 135 1.54 -9.10 -9.35
N PRO A 136 2.47 -8.93 -10.30
CA PRO A 136 2.68 -9.90 -11.36
C PRO A 136 3.03 -11.29 -10.79
N GLU A 137 2.31 -12.32 -11.21
CA GLU A 137 2.62 -13.70 -10.82
C GLU A 137 3.87 -14.22 -11.53
N GLN A 138 4.11 -13.75 -12.76
CA GLN A 138 5.23 -14.14 -13.60
C GLN A 138 6.38 -13.15 -13.49
N SER A 139 7.60 -13.64 -13.68
CA SER A 139 8.79 -12.82 -13.79
C SER A 139 8.89 -12.16 -15.17
N PHE A 140 9.59 -11.03 -15.24
CA PHE A 140 9.80 -10.29 -16.48
C PHE A 140 11.24 -10.43 -16.94
N LYS A 141 11.45 -10.49 -18.25
CA LYS A 141 12.80 -10.49 -18.80
C LYS A 141 13.45 -9.11 -18.63
N LEU A 142 14.58 -9.07 -17.93
CA LEU A 142 15.38 -7.85 -17.80
C LEU A 142 15.87 -7.38 -19.18
N ASN A 143 15.97 -6.07 -19.38
CA ASN A 143 16.32 -5.42 -20.64
C ASN A 143 15.30 -5.60 -21.77
N SER A 144 14.09 -6.08 -21.47
CA SER A 144 12.96 -6.09 -22.42
C SER A 144 12.17 -4.78 -22.38
N SER A 145 11.39 -4.51 -23.42
CA SER A 145 10.42 -3.43 -23.43
C SER A 145 9.04 -3.95 -23.05
N ILE A 146 8.34 -3.15 -22.26
CA ILE A 146 6.97 -3.41 -21.84
C ILE A 146 6.08 -2.33 -22.43
N ARG A 147 4.86 -2.70 -22.82
CA ARG A 147 3.83 -1.79 -23.30
C ARG A 147 2.60 -1.87 -22.42
N LEU A 148 2.02 -0.72 -22.08
CA LEU A 148 0.73 -0.63 -21.40
C LEU A 148 -0.39 -0.43 -22.42
N ASN A 149 -1.47 -1.18 -22.25
CA ASN A 149 -2.74 -0.95 -22.91
C ASN A 149 -3.79 -0.55 -21.88
N ILE A 150 -4.51 0.52 -22.19
CA ILE A 150 -5.73 0.93 -21.49
C ILE A 150 -6.73 1.29 -22.58
N PRO A 151 -7.71 0.43 -22.90
CA PRO A 151 -8.60 0.62 -24.05
C PRO A 151 -9.34 1.97 -24.06
N CYS A 152 -9.70 2.49 -22.88
CA CYS A 152 -10.41 3.76 -22.72
C CYS A 152 -9.48 4.99 -22.60
N SER A 153 -8.17 4.82 -22.74
CA SER A 153 -7.23 5.94 -22.65
C SER A 153 -7.26 6.82 -23.90
N THR A 154 -7.13 8.13 -23.69
CA THR A 154 -6.94 9.12 -24.76
C THR A 154 -5.46 9.26 -25.12
N SER A 155 -4.56 8.99 -24.16
CA SER A 155 -3.12 9.02 -24.40
C SER A 155 -2.38 8.18 -23.36
N ILE A 156 -1.30 7.51 -23.78
CA ILE A 156 -0.33 6.85 -22.91
C ILE A 156 1.07 7.36 -23.30
N ASN A 157 1.87 7.76 -22.31
CA ASN A 157 3.25 8.20 -22.53
C ASN A 157 4.16 7.72 -21.37
N PRO A 158 5.31 7.08 -21.65
CA PRO A 158 5.79 6.67 -22.98
C PRO A 158 4.95 5.52 -23.54
N GLN A 159 5.10 5.22 -24.83
CA GLN A 159 4.40 4.08 -25.46
C GLN A 159 4.99 2.73 -25.02
N LYS A 160 6.30 2.71 -24.71
CA LYS A 160 7.00 1.56 -24.15
C LYS A 160 7.95 2.00 -23.06
N ILE A 161 8.17 1.14 -22.07
CA ILE A 161 9.19 1.30 -21.04
C ILE A 161 10.19 0.17 -21.17
N HIS A 162 11.47 0.50 -21.19
CA HIS A 162 12.53 -0.49 -21.06
C HIS A 162 12.71 -0.86 -19.58
N LEU A 163 12.53 -2.15 -19.28
CA LEU A 163 12.73 -2.72 -17.96
C LEU A 163 14.22 -2.88 -17.70
N ILE A 164 14.80 -1.87 -17.07
CA ILE A 164 16.21 -1.82 -16.69
C ILE A 164 16.30 -1.48 -15.20
N GLN A 165 17.42 -1.85 -14.60
CA GLN A 165 17.78 -1.40 -13.27
C GLN A 165 18.13 0.09 -13.31
N ARG A 166 17.61 0.87 -12.36
CA ARG A 166 17.90 2.29 -12.21
C ARG A 166 18.22 2.62 -10.77
N ASP A 167 19.18 3.50 -10.54
CA ASP A 167 19.51 4.01 -9.22
C ASP A 167 18.69 5.28 -8.87
N THR A 168 17.85 5.73 -9.80
CA THR A 168 16.99 6.91 -9.69
C THR A 168 15.51 6.53 -9.72
N THR A 169 14.61 7.53 -9.64
CA THR A 169 13.16 7.34 -9.78
C THR A 169 12.82 6.42 -10.95
N PRO A 170 12.01 5.37 -10.75
CA PRO A 170 11.67 4.42 -11.79
C PRO A 170 10.82 5.04 -12.89
N SER A 171 10.88 4.47 -14.09
CA SER A 171 10.01 4.86 -15.20
C SER A 171 8.57 4.44 -14.94
N PHE A 172 7.63 5.20 -15.50
CA PHE A 172 6.20 4.93 -15.37
C PHE A 172 5.45 5.29 -16.64
N PHE A 173 4.33 4.59 -16.85
CA PHE A 173 3.37 4.96 -17.88
C PHE A 173 2.45 6.02 -17.31
N ARG A 174 2.38 7.17 -17.98
CA ARG A 174 1.36 8.19 -17.73
C ARG A 174 0.24 8.02 -18.73
N ALA A 175 -0.92 7.57 -18.26
CA ALA A 175 -2.12 7.48 -19.07
C ALA A 175 -3.13 8.56 -18.70
N VAL A 176 -3.85 9.06 -19.70
CA VAL A 176 -4.98 10.00 -19.52
C VAL A 176 -6.23 9.29 -20.00
N VAL A 177 -7.23 9.19 -19.14
CA VAL A 177 -8.50 8.50 -19.38
C VAL A 177 -9.63 9.49 -19.12
N LYS A 178 -10.63 9.55 -20.00
CA LYS A 178 -11.85 10.32 -19.72
C LYS A 178 -12.71 9.53 -18.74
N MET A 179 -13.19 10.19 -17.69
CA MET A 179 -14.03 9.54 -16.70
C MET A 179 -15.44 9.35 -17.27
N THR A 180 -15.70 8.16 -17.81
CA THR A 180 -17.00 7.80 -18.40
C THR A 180 -17.90 7.01 -17.46
N GLY A 181 -17.51 6.85 -16.20
CA GLY A 181 -18.23 6.00 -15.25
C GLY A 181 -18.12 4.52 -15.59
N ILE A 182 -16.92 4.08 -15.98
CA ILE A 182 -16.63 2.66 -16.26
C ILE A 182 -15.39 2.24 -15.49
N ASP A 183 -15.30 0.96 -15.19
CA ASP A 183 -14.08 0.34 -14.69
C ASP A 183 -12.93 0.49 -15.69
N ILE A 184 -11.71 0.56 -15.17
CA ILE A 184 -10.52 0.73 -16.00
C ILE A 184 -9.77 -0.59 -16.07
N GLU A 185 -9.74 -1.15 -17.27
CA GLU A 185 -8.93 -2.32 -17.57
C GLU A 185 -7.53 -1.88 -17.99
N MET A 186 -6.52 -2.50 -17.39
CA MET A 186 -5.11 -2.26 -17.67
C MET A 186 -4.42 -3.58 -18.00
N GLU A 187 -3.64 -3.60 -19.07
CA GLU A 187 -2.89 -4.77 -19.51
C GLU A 187 -1.45 -4.40 -19.86
N LEU A 188 -0.50 -5.20 -19.37
CA LEU A 188 0.90 -5.08 -19.75
C LEU A 188 1.26 -6.19 -20.74
N PHE A 189 1.98 -5.81 -21.78
CA PHE A 189 2.48 -6.68 -22.83
C PHE A 189 4.00 -6.69 -22.85
N SER A 190 4.59 -7.88 -23.00
CA SER A 190 6.02 -8.07 -23.28
C SER A 190 6.36 -7.75 -24.74
N ASP A 191 7.65 -7.74 -25.06
CA ASP A 191 8.15 -7.52 -26.44
C ASP A 191 7.60 -8.51 -27.47
N ASP A 192 7.24 -9.73 -27.06
CA ASP A 192 6.62 -10.75 -27.91
C ASP A 192 5.08 -10.69 -27.91
N GLU A 193 4.51 -9.58 -27.43
CA GLU A 193 3.07 -9.29 -27.39
C GLU A 193 2.24 -10.29 -26.57
N ARG A 194 2.86 -10.99 -25.63
CA ARG A 194 2.14 -11.78 -24.61
C ARG A 194 1.67 -10.87 -23.48
N THR A 195 0.45 -11.11 -23.00
CA THR A 195 -0.04 -10.47 -21.78
C THR A 195 0.73 -11.02 -20.58
N VAL A 196 1.44 -10.14 -19.88
CA VAL A 196 2.26 -10.47 -18.70
C VAL A 196 1.62 -10.04 -17.39
N TRP A 197 0.65 -9.13 -17.45
CA TRP A 197 -0.16 -8.72 -16.31
C TRP A 197 -1.46 -8.07 -16.81
N LYS A 198 -2.54 -8.25 -16.04
CA LYS A 198 -3.87 -7.73 -16.35
C LYS A 198 -4.61 -7.45 -15.05
N GLU A 199 -5.26 -6.29 -14.99
CA GLU A 199 -6.05 -5.87 -13.82
C GLU A 199 -7.24 -5.04 -14.26
N LYS A 200 -8.28 -5.06 -13.44
CA LYS A 200 -9.43 -4.16 -13.57
C LYS A 200 -9.56 -3.35 -12.29
N VAL A 201 -9.51 -2.03 -12.42
CA VAL A 201 -9.72 -1.11 -11.30
C VAL A 201 -11.17 -0.63 -11.33
N SER A 202 -11.90 -0.88 -10.24
CA SER A 202 -13.30 -0.46 -10.14
C SER A 202 -13.40 1.06 -10.09
N GLN A 203 -14.43 1.62 -10.72
CA GLN A 203 -14.75 3.04 -10.59
C GLN A 203 -14.86 3.49 -9.12
N ASP A 204 -15.42 2.65 -8.26
CA ASP A 204 -15.66 2.96 -6.84
C ASP A 204 -14.36 3.18 -6.06
N GLU A 205 -13.23 2.65 -6.56
CA GLU A 205 -11.92 2.81 -5.91
C GLU A 205 -11.31 4.20 -6.14
N TYR A 206 -11.72 4.92 -7.18
CA TYR A 206 -11.13 6.21 -7.54
C TYR A 206 -12.12 7.35 -7.76
N ILE A 207 -13.43 7.07 -7.73
CA ILE A 207 -14.46 8.11 -7.65
C ILE A 207 -14.92 8.22 -6.20
N THR A 208 -14.39 9.23 -5.51
CA THR A 208 -14.98 9.69 -4.24
C THR A 208 -16.20 10.52 -4.59
N ASP A 209 -17.39 10.02 -4.25
CA ASP A 209 -18.68 10.58 -4.66
C ASP A 209 -18.77 12.09 -4.34
N THR A 210 -18.61 12.91 -5.37
CA THR A 210 -18.67 14.37 -5.31
C THR A 210 -19.64 14.85 -6.39
N ARG A 211 -20.88 14.36 -6.33
CA ARG A 211 -22.07 14.89 -7.02
C ARG A 211 -23.28 14.13 -6.46
N SER A 212 -24.07 14.67 -5.54
CA SER A 212 -25.24 15.47 -5.94
C SER A 212 -25.91 16.16 -4.73
N THR A 213 -25.58 17.43 -4.48
CA THR A 213 -26.54 18.39 -3.92
C THR A 213 -27.16 19.15 -5.09
N SER A 214 -28.25 18.63 -5.67
CA SER A 214 -29.24 19.41 -6.43
C SER A 214 -30.31 18.49 -7.00
N ALA A 215 -31.40 18.27 -6.27
CA ALA A 215 -32.76 18.31 -6.82
C ALA A 215 -33.77 18.34 -5.67
N VAL A 216 -34.66 19.32 -5.76
CA VAL A 216 -35.74 19.69 -4.85
C VAL A 216 -36.95 18.76 -5.06
N LEU A 217 -37.57 18.34 -3.95
CA LEU A 217 -38.98 17.96 -3.71
C LEU A 217 -39.76 17.17 -4.79
N GLY A 218 -40.28 16.00 -4.40
CA GLY A 218 -41.44 15.39 -5.09
C GLY A 218 -41.70 13.92 -4.73
N ALA A 219 -42.75 13.70 -3.94
CA ALA A 219 -43.27 12.44 -3.39
C ALA A 219 -43.51 11.24 -4.36
N GLY A 220 -43.38 10.00 -3.84
CA GLY A 220 -44.37 8.93 -4.11
C GLY A 220 -43.92 7.48 -4.45
N GLY A 221 -43.48 6.69 -3.46
CA GLY A 221 -43.67 5.21 -3.34
C GLY A 221 -42.85 4.22 -4.23
N PRO A 222 -42.92 2.89 -3.97
CA PRO A 222 -42.14 2.15 -2.94
C PRO A 222 -41.29 0.94 -3.45
N ALA A 223 -40.40 0.43 -2.57
CA ALA A 223 -39.56 -0.81 -2.64
C ALA A 223 -38.32 -0.75 -3.58
N GLU A 224 -37.10 -1.22 -3.27
CA GLU A 224 -36.55 -2.09 -2.21
C GLU A 224 -35.00 -1.90 -2.14
N SER A 225 -34.47 -1.85 -0.91
CA SER A 225 -33.09 -2.03 -0.39
C SER A 225 -31.81 -1.97 -1.26
N SER A 226 -30.86 -1.09 -0.87
CA SER A 226 -29.44 -1.43 -0.61
C SER A 226 -28.80 -0.36 0.29
N LEU A 227 -28.31 -0.78 1.46
CA LEU A 227 -27.97 0.04 2.63
C LEU A 227 -26.48 0.41 2.67
N THR A 228 -26.16 1.70 2.65
CA THR A 228 -25.06 2.25 3.47
C THR A 228 -25.72 3.06 4.58
N GLY A 229 -25.90 2.38 5.72
CA GLY A 229 -26.73 2.83 6.83
C GLY A 229 -26.14 3.99 7.63
N SER A 230 -27.02 4.73 8.31
CA SER A 230 -26.73 5.79 9.28
C SER A 230 -25.54 5.46 10.22
N PRO A 231 -24.78 6.44 10.72
CA PRO A 231 -23.71 6.26 11.72
C PRO A 231 -24.11 5.39 12.93
N GLU A 232 -25.38 5.42 13.34
CA GLU A 232 -25.90 4.52 14.37
C GLU A 232 -25.84 3.04 13.94
N HIS A 233 -26.16 2.76 12.68
CA HIS A 233 -26.11 1.42 12.11
C HIS A 233 -24.66 0.92 12.00
N GLN A 234 -23.70 1.79 11.68
CA GLN A 234 -22.28 1.46 11.70
C GLN A 234 -21.80 1.13 13.12
N LEU A 235 -22.11 1.96 14.12
CA LEU A 235 -21.72 1.65 15.51
C LEU A 235 -22.41 0.39 16.05
N ARG A 236 -23.69 0.16 15.70
CA ARG A 236 -24.40 -1.08 16.08
C ARG A 236 -23.76 -2.33 15.45
N SER A 237 -23.35 -2.26 14.18
CA SER A 237 -22.76 -3.41 13.49
C SER A 237 -21.37 -3.77 14.00
N VAL A 238 -20.59 -2.78 14.44
CA VAL A 238 -19.21 -2.98 14.93
C VAL A 238 -19.13 -3.15 16.46
N ARG A 239 -20.24 -2.95 17.19
CA ARG A 239 -20.28 -2.93 18.66
C ARG A 239 -19.54 -4.08 19.33
N THR A 240 -19.79 -5.32 18.91
CA THR A 240 -19.16 -6.51 19.52
C THR A 240 -17.65 -6.55 19.25
N LYS A 241 -17.22 -6.17 18.05
CA LYS A 241 -15.79 -6.14 17.68
C LYS A 241 -15.06 -5.02 18.43
N PHE A 242 -15.69 -3.84 18.55
CA PHE A 242 -15.19 -2.71 19.32
C PHE A 242 -14.93 -3.11 20.77
N VAL A 243 -15.90 -3.72 21.46
CA VAL A 243 -15.76 -4.16 22.86
C VAL A 243 -14.61 -5.16 23.05
N ASN A 244 -14.36 -6.03 22.07
CA ASN A 244 -13.31 -7.04 22.18
C ASN A 244 -11.91 -6.51 21.87
N GLN A 245 -11.78 -5.54 20.96
CA GLN A 245 -10.49 -5.14 20.39
C GLN A 245 -9.97 -3.80 20.93
N VAL A 246 -10.84 -2.93 21.45
CA VAL A 246 -10.43 -1.60 21.90
C VAL A 246 -9.51 -1.67 23.12
N SER A 247 -8.38 -0.97 23.05
CA SER A 247 -7.40 -0.90 24.14
C SER A 247 -7.87 0.03 25.27
N LYS A 248 -7.37 -0.18 26.50
CA LYS A 248 -7.71 0.68 27.64
C LYS A 248 -7.28 2.15 27.43
N ALA A 249 -6.17 2.37 26.71
CA ALA A 249 -5.68 3.70 26.39
C ALA A 249 -6.64 4.43 25.43
N VAL A 250 -7.09 3.77 24.36
CA VAL A 250 -8.05 4.31 23.41
C VAL A 250 -9.41 4.56 24.07
N LEU A 251 -9.86 3.68 24.98
CA LEU A 251 -11.10 3.91 25.74
C LEU A 251 -11.06 5.15 26.62
N ASN A 252 -9.93 5.41 27.29
CA ASN A 252 -9.80 6.60 28.13
C ASN A 252 -9.74 7.86 27.28
N GLY A 253 -8.95 7.85 26.19
CA GLY A 253 -8.91 8.97 25.24
C GLY A 253 -10.25 9.25 24.59
N LEU A 254 -11.01 8.20 24.24
CA LEU A 254 -12.36 8.33 23.69
C LEU A 254 -13.32 8.94 24.71
N LEU A 255 -13.24 8.52 25.98
CA LEU A 255 -14.08 9.08 27.05
C LEU A 255 -13.77 10.56 27.30
N ASP A 256 -12.49 10.94 27.32
CA ASP A 256 -12.07 12.33 27.48
C ASP A 256 -12.53 13.19 26.27
N GLY A 257 -12.41 12.69 25.04
CA GLY A 257 -12.89 13.35 23.83
C GLY A 257 -14.42 13.49 23.78
N LEU A 258 -15.16 12.47 24.22
CA LEU A 258 -16.62 12.53 24.29
C LEU A 258 -17.11 13.57 25.30
N LEU A 259 -16.40 13.78 26.42
CA LEU A 259 -16.70 14.87 27.36
C LEU A 259 -16.36 16.24 26.74
N GLN A 260 -15.19 16.36 26.10
CA GLN A 260 -14.74 17.60 25.46
C GLN A 260 -15.72 18.08 24.38
N HIS A 261 -16.28 17.16 23.59
CA HIS A 261 -17.29 17.47 22.57
C HIS A 261 -18.73 17.49 23.12
N THR A 262 -18.91 17.51 24.44
CA THR A 262 -20.21 17.60 25.14
C THR A 262 -21.19 16.47 24.79
N VAL A 263 -20.69 15.34 24.29
CA VAL A 263 -21.51 14.15 24.00
C VAL A 263 -21.95 13.49 25.30
N ILE A 264 -21.06 13.43 26.29
CA ILE A 264 -21.36 12.93 27.64
C ILE A 264 -21.17 14.05 28.66
N ASN A 265 -21.87 13.97 29.80
CA ASN A 265 -21.69 14.92 30.90
C ASN A 265 -20.68 14.38 31.94
N GLN A 266 -20.32 15.24 32.91
CA GLN A 266 -19.32 14.91 33.93
C GLN A 266 -19.74 13.73 34.84
N GLU A 267 -21.02 13.63 35.19
CA GLU A 267 -21.55 12.53 36.02
C GLU A 267 -21.54 11.18 35.29
N GLU A 268 -21.87 11.18 33.99
CA GLU A 268 -21.81 10.01 33.11
C GLU A 268 -20.36 9.52 32.96
N MET A 269 -19.42 10.44 32.79
CA MET A 269 -18.00 10.13 32.70
C MET A 269 -17.43 9.55 34.00
N GLU A 270 -17.79 10.12 35.15
CA GLU A 270 -17.35 9.62 36.45
C GLU A 270 -17.90 8.22 36.72
N SER A 271 -19.16 7.97 36.34
CA SER A 271 -19.80 6.64 36.46
C SER A 271 -19.07 5.58 35.63
N VAL A 272 -18.68 5.90 34.38
CA VAL A 272 -17.94 4.98 33.49
C VAL A 272 -16.47 4.79 33.93
N LYS A 273 -15.85 5.79 34.58
CA LYS A 273 -14.47 5.70 35.08
C LYS A 273 -14.30 4.66 36.19
N VAL A 274 -15.34 4.42 36.98
CA VAL A 274 -15.33 3.47 38.11
C VAL A 274 -15.36 2.00 37.66
N ILE A 275 -15.73 1.73 36.40
CA ILE A 275 -15.79 0.36 35.86
C ILE A 275 -14.37 -0.20 35.68
N ALA A 276 -14.05 -1.27 36.42
CA ALA A 276 -12.73 -1.91 36.42
C ALA A 276 -12.49 -2.76 35.16
N GLU A 277 -13.52 -3.47 34.70
CA GLU A 277 -13.42 -4.39 33.55
C GLU A 277 -13.43 -3.63 32.22
N ARG A 278 -12.38 -3.82 31.41
CA ARG A 278 -12.19 -3.12 30.13
C ARG A 278 -13.36 -3.35 29.15
N ALA A 279 -13.84 -4.59 29.05
CA ALA A 279 -14.91 -4.95 28.13
C ALA A 279 -16.26 -4.34 28.54
N GLU A 280 -16.57 -4.36 29.84
CA GLU A 280 -17.76 -3.72 30.39
C GLU A 280 -17.70 -2.21 30.17
N LYS A 281 -16.55 -1.58 30.44
CA LYS A 281 -16.32 -0.16 30.20
C LYS A 281 -16.50 0.23 28.73
N ALA A 282 -15.99 -0.58 27.80
CA ALA A 282 -16.17 -0.37 26.37
C ALA A 282 -17.63 -0.46 25.93
N ARG A 283 -18.38 -1.39 26.53
CA ARG A 283 -19.79 -1.62 26.23
C ARG A 283 -20.65 -0.45 26.69
N ASP A 284 -20.39 0.04 27.90
CA ASP A 284 -21.11 1.20 28.44
C ASP A 284 -20.88 2.46 27.61
N ILE A 285 -19.66 2.70 27.14
CA ILE A 285 -19.35 3.87 26.30
C ILE A 285 -20.11 3.83 24.98
N ILE A 286 -20.07 2.71 24.25
CA ILE A 286 -20.74 2.61 22.95
C ILE A 286 -22.26 2.62 23.07
N ASP A 287 -22.82 1.97 24.10
CA ASP A 287 -24.27 1.97 24.33
C ASP A 287 -24.80 3.35 24.74
N MET A 288 -24.01 4.08 25.52
CA MET A 288 -24.33 5.46 25.90
C MET A 288 -24.37 6.37 24.67
N VAL A 289 -23.38 6.28 23.78
CA VAL A 289 -23.35 7.07 22.55
C VAL A 289 -24.51 6.69 21.61
N LEU A 290 -24.82 5.39 21.48
CA LEU A 290 -25.95 4.91 20.69
C LEU A 290 -27.30 5.44 21.21
N ARG A 291 -27.47 5.60 22.53
CA ARG A 291 -28.69 6.16 23.13
C ARG A 291 -28.86 7.66 22.87
N LYS A 292 -27.77 8.39 22.61
CA LYS A 292 -27.78 9.83 22.35
C LYS A 292 -27.98 10.18 20.87
N GLY A 293 -27.96 9.18 19.99
CA GLY A 293 -28.39 9.30 18.59
C GLY A 293 -27.26 9.60 17.58
N THR A 294 -27.67 9.81 16.33
CA THR A 294 -26.81 9.75 15.14
C THR A 294 -25.64 10.74 15.17
N GLU A 295 -25.87 11.98 15.63
CA GLU A 295 -24.81 12.99 15.75
C GLU A 295 -23.73 12.59 16.75
N SER A 296 -24.13 11.99 17.88
CA SER A 296 -23.18 11.49 18.88
C SER A 296 -22.39 10.29 18.34
N CYS A 297 -23.05 9.43 17.57
CA CYS A 297 -22.41 8.28 16.92
C CYS A 297 -21.37 8.71 15.89
N SER A 298 -21.68 9.72 15.08
CA SER A 298 -20.76 10.32 14.11
C SER A 298 -19.51 10.88 14.80
N ARG A 299 -19.70 11.63 15.89
CA ARG A 299 -18.58 12.18 16.68
C ARG A 299 -17.68 11.10 17.28
N MET A 300 -18.27 10.04 17.84
CA MET A 300 -17.50 8.91 18.36
C MET A 300 -16.69 8.20 17.25
N ILE A 301 -17.27 8.04 16.06
CA ILE A 301 -16.58 7.45 14.90
C ILE A 301 -15.36 8.29 14.49
N ASN A 302 -15.51 9.61 14.44
CA ASN A 302 -14.41 10.51 14.07
C ASN A 302 -13.30 10.51 15.13
N LEU A 303 -13.66 10.62 16.41
CA LEU A 303 -12.69 10.55 17.51
C LEU A 303 -11.95 9.21 17.53
N LEU A 304 -12.62 8.11 17.22
CA LEU A 304 -11.97 6.79 17.12
C LEU A 304 -10.96 6.76 15.97
N GLY A 305 -11.27 7.41 14.84
CA GLY A 305 -10.36 7.54 13.69
C GLY A 305 -9.10 8.35 14.01
N GLU A 306 -9.24 9.39 14.84
CA GLU A 306 -8.12 10.22 15.29
C GLU A 306 -7.24 9.50 16.32
N LEU A 307 -7.86 8.77 17.26
CA LEU A 307 -7.15 8.08 18.34
C LEU A 307 -6.50 6.77 17.89
N ASP A 308 -7.13 6.04 16.97
CA ASP A 308 -6.64 4.77 16.47
C ASP A 308 -7.20 4.43 15.07
N HIS A 309 -6.55 5.01 14.06
CA HIS A 309 -6.87 4.76 12.64
C HIS A 309 -6.78 3.28 12.25
N CYS A 310 -5.89 2.51 12.90
CA CYS A 310 -5.74 1.08 12.65
C CYS A 310 -6.98 0.32 13.11
N LEU A 311 -7.49 0.63 14.31
CA LEU A 311 -8.72 0.06 14.84
C LEU A 311 -9.94 0.42 13.98
N CYS A 312 -10.06 1.66 13.47
CA CYS A 312 -11.13 2.03 12.54
C CYS A 312 -11.09 1.22 11.23
N SER A 313 -9.88 1.00 10.68
CA SER A 313 -9.67 0.18 9.49
C SER A 313 -10.07 -1.28 9.73
N GLN A 314 -9.76 -1.83 10.91
CA GLN A 314 -10.12 -3.20 11.29
C GLN A 314 -11.63 -3.37 11.57
N LEU A 315 -12.25 -2.34 12.15
CA LEU A 315 -13.68 -2.32 12.44
C LEU A 315 -14.52 -1.96 11.21
N GLN A 316 -13.90 -1.55 10.09
CA GLN A 316 -14.58 -1.07 8.86
C GLN A 316 -15.50 0.12 9.13
N ILE A 317 -15.06 1.02 10.01
CA ILE A 317 -15.79 2.25 10.35
C ILE A 317 -15.31 3.35 9.41
N ASN A 318 -16.25 3.95 8.67
CA ASN A 318 -15.96 5.07 7.78
C ASN A 318 -16.16 6.38 8.56
N SER A 319 -15.12 7.21 8.68
CA SER A 319 -15.22 8.54 9.30
C SER A 319 -16.21 9.39 8.50
N VAL A 320 -17.17 9.97 9.20
CA VAL A 320 -18.18 10.85 8.63
C VAL A 320 -17.62 12.25 8.75
N GLY A 321 -16.98 12.76 7.70
CA GLY A 321 -16.18 13.99 7.70
C GLY A 321 -16.89 15.25 8.20
N VAL A 322 -17.01 15.37 9.52
CA VAL A 322 -17.35 16.59 10.23
C VAL A 322 -16.22 16.79 11.24
N PRO A 323 -15.39 17.84 11.07
CA PRO A 323 -14.37 18.19 12.05
C PRO A 323 -15.02 18.44 13.40
N THR A 324 -14.38 17.90 14.44
CA THR A 324 -14.73 18.05 15.84
C THR A 324 -14.58 19.47 16.35
#